data_AF-A0A368EWS9-F1
#
_entry.id   AF-A0A368EWS9-F1
#
_cell.length_a   1.000
_cell.length_b   1.000
_cell.length_c   1.000
_cell.angle_alpha   90.00
_cell.angle_beta   90.00
_cell.angle_gamma   90.00
#
_symmetry.space_group_name_H-M   'P 1'
#
loop_
_entity.id
_entity.type
_entity.pdbx_description
1 polymer ?
#
loop_
_entity_poly.entity_id
_entity_poly.type
_entity_poly.pdbx_seq_one_letter_code
_entity_poly.pdbx_strand_id
1 'polypeptide(L)'
;MQTFVYRHKDGTVRFWQASGENLQILYRLKTASHFERLEELEGCEKVSHAVKSIELCVESRLLLVSGVSGQVTLFRFTKSESMNTIAVSQFSFL
;
A
#
# COMPACT_ATOMS: atom_id res chain seq x y z
N MET A 1 22.23 -9.12 6.74
CA MET A 1 21.31 -8.39 5.84
C MET A 1 20.10 -7.96 6.66
N GLN A 2 19.77 -6.67 6.66
CA GLN A 2 18.61 -6.13 7.38
C GLN A 2 17.61 -5.52 6.38
N THR A 3 16.32 -5.77 6.58
CA THR A 3 15.25 -5.24 5.74
C THR A 3 14.48 -4.16 6.49
N PHE A 4 14.21 -3.04 5.81
CA PHE A 4 13.44 -1.92 6.33
C PHE A 4 12.22 -1.65 5.44
N VAL A 5 11.10 -1.25 6.04
CA VAL A 5 9.88 -0.91 5.32
C VAL A 5 9.49 0.52 5.68
N TYR A 6 9.39 1.39 4.68
CA TYR A 6 9.01 2.79 4.86
C TYR A 6 7.68 3.10 4.18
N ARG A 7 6.86 3.86 4.91
CA ARG A 7 5.60 4.45 4.46
C ARG A 7 5.86 5.86 3.94
N HIS A 8 5.22 6.23 2.84
CA HIS A 8 5.39 7.56 2.26
C HIS A 8 4.05 8.29 2.09
N LYS A 9 4.12 9.62 2.06
CA LYS A 9 2.96 10.50 1.84
C LYS A 9 2.38 10.38 0.42
N ASP A 10 3.19 9.90 -0.53
CA ASP A 10 2.82 9.70 -1.94
C ASP A 10 2.04 8.40 -2.20
N GLY A 11 1.65 7.67 -1.15
CA GLY A 11 0.97 6.38 -1.29
C GLY A 11 1.87 5.25 -1.74
N THR A 12 3.18 5.35 -1.50
CA THR A 12 4.11 4.25 -1.71
C THR A 12 4.58 3.60 -0.42
N VAL A 13 4.77 2.28 -0.49
CA VAL A 13 5.49 1.49 0.52
C VAL A 13 6.77 0.98 -0.13
N ARG A 14 7.92 1.27 0.49
CA ARG A 14 9.23 0.91 -0.08
C ARG A 14 9.96 -0.06 0.84
N PHE A 15 10.39 -1.17 0.25
CA PHE A 15 11.16 -2.23 0.90
C PHE A 15 12.63 -2.01 0.58
N TRP A 16 13.43 -1.84 1.62
CA TRP A 16 14.87 -1.59 1.52
C TRP A 16 15.65 -2.71 2.15
N GLN A 17 16.83 -2.98 1.63
CA GLN A 17 17.78 -3.91 2.22
C GLN A 17 19.13 -3.25 2.41
N ALA A 18 19.65 -3.37 3.62
CA ALA A 18 21.02 -3.00 3.96
C ALA A 18 21.91 -4.25 4.03
N SER A 19 23.06 -4.20 3.37
CA SER A 19 24.10 -5.22 3.40
C SER A 19 25.48 -4.58 3.39
N GLY A 20 26.17 -4.60 4.54
CA GLY A 20 27.41 -3.84 4.72
C GLY A 20 27.16 -2.35 4.51
N GLU A 21 27.89 -1.73 3.59
CA GLU A 21 27.75 -0.31 3.21
C GLU A 21 26.71 -0.08 2.11
N ASN A 22 26.07 -1.15 1.59
CA ASN A 22 25.12 -1.04 0.50
C ASN A 22 23.68 -0.93 1.02
N LEU A 23 22.93 0.02 0.46
CA LEU A 23 21.49 0.18 0.66
C LEU A 23 20.78 0.09 -0.69
N GLN A 24 19.88 -0.88 -0.85
CA GLN A 24 19.13 -1.10 -2.09
C GLN A 24 17.62 -1.11 -1.87
N ILE A 25 16.86 -0.58 -2.83
CA ILE A 25 15.40 -0.77 -2.89
C ILE A 25 15.14 -2.15 -3.49
N LEU A 26 14.47 -3.02 -2.74
CA LEU A 26 14.02 -4.32 -3.22
C LEU A 26 12.70 -4.22 -3.98
N TYR A 27 11.77 -3.42 -3.48
CA TYR A 27 10.44 -3.31 -4.07
C TYR A 27 9.78 -1.97 -3.71
N ARG A 28 9.00 -1.44 -4.67
CA ARG A 28 8.15 -0.26 -4.48
C ARG A 28 6.71 -0.63 -4.78
N LEU A 29 5.90 -0.72 -3.73
CA LEU A 29 4.47 -0.95 -3.81
C LEU A 29 3.74 0.39 -3.92
N LYS A 30 2.86 0.55 -4.91
CA LYS A 30 1.96 1.70 -5.05
C LYS A 30 0.57 1.33 -4.52
N THR A 31 -0.02 2.17 -3.69
CA THR A 31 -1.38 1.95 -3.16
C THR A 31 -2.40 2.98 -3.66
N ALA A 32 -1.93 4.10 -4.25
CA ALA A 32 -2.76 5.21 -4.68
C ALA A 32 -3.66 4.89 -5.89
N SER A 33 -3.16 4.10 -6.86
CA SER A 33 -3.83 3.87 -8.16
C SER A 33 -5.19 3.16 -8.07
N HIS A 34 -5.54 2.58 -6.92
CA HIS A 34 -6.81 1.86 -6.74
C HIS A 34 -7.96 2.76 -6.32
N PHE A 35 -7.66 3.97 -5.84
CA PHE A 35 -8.65 4.87 -5.20
C PHE A 35 -8.95 6.13 -6.02
N GLU A 36 -8.19 6.39 -7.09
CA GLU A 36 -8.40 7.54 -8.00
C GLU A 36 -9.81 7.55 -8.63
N ARG A 37 -10.46 6.39 -8.78
CA ARG A 37 -11.81 6.29 -9.35
C ARG A 37 -12.91 6.95 -8.49
N LEU A 38 -12.64 7.25 -7.22
CA LEU A 38 -13.58 7.95 -6.34
C LEU A 38 -13.44 9.49 -6.41
N GLU A 39 -12.33 10.00 -6.92
CA GLU A 39 -12.04 11.44 -7.02
C GLU A 39 -12.77 12.12 -8.20
N GLU A 40 -13.28 11.33 -9.15
CA GLU A 40 -14.06 11.83 -10.31
C GLU A 40 -15.50 12.25 -9.93
N LEU A 41 -15.92 12.06 -8.67
CA LEU A 41 -17.23 12.48 -8.20
C LEU A 41 -17.18 13.94 -7.72
N GLU A 42 -17.88 14.83 -8.42
CA GLU A 42 -17.91 16.27 -8.12
C GLU A 42 -18.26 16.55 -6.65
N GLY A 43 -17.41 17.32 -5.97
CA GLY A 43 -17.59 17.70 -4.56
C GLY A 43 -16.81 16.87 -3.53
N CYS A 44 -16.01 15.89 -3.97
CA CYS A 44 -15.16 15.11 -3.06
C CYS A 44 -13.94 15.94 -2.58
N GLU A 45 -13.68 15.94 -1.26
CA GLU A 45 -12.43 16.49 -0.72
C GLU A 45 -11.22 15.74 -1.29
N LYS A 46 -10.11 16.46 -1.51
CA LYS A 46 -8.89 15.89 -2.09
C LYS A 46 -8.39 14.72 -1.23
N VAL A 47 -8.50 13.50 -1.76
CA VAL A 47 -8.12 12.27 -1.05
C VAL A 47 -6.60 12.26 -0.84
N SER A 48 -6.17 12.10 0.40
CA SER A 48 -4.75 11.92 0.70
C SER A 48 -4.35 10.46 0.52
N HIS A 49 -3.31 10.23 -0.27
CA HIS A 49 -2.74 8.90 -0.49
C HIS A 49 -1.73 8.48 0.58
N ALA A 50 -1.49 9.31 1.61
CA ALA A 50 -0.48 9.00 2.62
C ALA A 50 -0.79 7.67 3.33
N VAL A 51 0.24 6.81 3.44
CA VAL A 51 0.08 5.51 4.12
C VAL A 51 0.07 5.72 5.64
N LYS A 52 -1.03 5.34 6.28
CA LYS A 52 -1.26 5.45 7.72
C LYS A 52 -0.66 4.28 8.48
N SER A 53 -0.97 3.03 8.12
CA SER A 53 -0.42 1.84 8.79
C SER A 53 -0.17 0.68 7.82
N ILE A 54 0.70 -0.23 8.23
CA ILE A 54 1.02 -1.46 7.50
C ILE A 54 1.07 -2.60 8.53
N GLU A 55 0.44 -3.72 8.22
CA GLU A 55 0.54 -4.96 8.98
C GLU A 55 0.85 -6.14 8.05
N LEU A 56 1.80 -6.98 8.44
CA LEU A 56 2.24 -8.15 7.65
C LEU A 56 1.99 -9.43 8.44
N CYS A 57 1.14 -10.30 7.90
CA CYS A 57 1.04 -11.69 8.32
C CYS A 57 1.99 -12.56 7.48
N VAL A 58 3.13 -12.95 8.07
CA VAL A 58 4.16 -13.72 7.37
C VAL A 58 3.66 -15.10 6.95
N GLU A 59 2.84 -15.74 7.79
CA GLU A 59 2.29 -17.07 7.54
C GLU A 59 1.38 -17.10 6.30
N SER A 60 0.43 -16.18 6.22
CA SER A 60 -0.50 -16.08 5.08
C SER A 60 0.06 -15.27 3.90
N ARG A 61 1.22 -14.63 4.09
CA ARG A 61 1.86 -13.71 3.14
C ARG A 61 0.94 -12.55 2.73
N LEU A 62 0.13 -12.09 3.68
CA LEU A 62 -0.80 -11.00 3.48
C LEU A 62 -0.25 -9.71 4.09
N LEU A 63 -0.28 -8.62 3.31
CA LEU A 63 0.13 -7.29 3.71
C LEU A 63 -1.09 -6.38 3.66
N LEU A 64 -1.53 -5.92 4.83
CA LEU A 64 -2.56 -4.90 4.95
C LEU A 64 -1.90 -3.52 4.89
N VAL A 65 -2.44 -2.63 4.07
CA VAL A 65 -2.03 -1.22 4.02
C VAL A 65 -3.26 -0.36 4.22
N SER A 66 -3.24 0.51 5.24
CA SER A 66 -4.26 1.54 5.44
C SER A 66 -3.73 2.92 5.06
N GLY A 67 -4.54 3.71 4.37
CA GLY A 67 -4.27 5.11 4.07
C GLY A 67 -4.98 6.04 5.04
N VAL A 68 -4.55 7.30 5.06
CA VAL A 68 -5.09 8.32 5.98
C VAL A 68 -6.53 8.71 5.68
N SER A 69 -7.00 8.51 4.45
CA SER A 69 -8.36 8.84 3.99
C SER A 69 -9.33 7.66 4.13
N GLY A 70 -8.99 6.66 4.95
CA GLY A 70 -9.83 5.49 5.21
C GLY A 70 -9.72 4.37 4.18
N GLN A 71 -8.87 4.52 3.16
CA GLN A 71 -8.64 3.46 2.19
C GLN A 71 -7.86 2.30 2.80
N VAL A 72 -8.25 1.07 2.49
CA VAL A 72 -7.57 -0.15 2.98
C VAL A 72 -7.36 -1.10 1.81
N THR A 73 -6.13 -1.57 1.64
CA THR A 73 -5.77 -2.56 0.59
C THR A 73 -5.08 -3.75 1.23
N LEU A 74 -5.52 -4.95 0.83
CA LEU A 74 -4.89 -6.21 1.23
C LEU A 74 -4.11 -6.78 0.04
N PHE A 75 -2.79 -6.83 0.15
CA PHE A 75 -1.92 -7.45 -0.83
C PHE A 75 -1.55 -8.86 -0.43
N ARG A 76 -1.38 -9.74 -1.41
CA ARG A 76 -0.80 -11.08 -1.22
C ARG A 76 0.55 -11.13 -1.89
N PHE A 77 1.60 -11.47 -1.15
CA PHE A 77 2.90 -11.73 -1.76
C PHE A 77 2.89 -13.07 -2.49
N THR A 78 3.21 -13.01 -3.78
CA THR A 78 3.40 -14.15 -4.67
C THR A 78 4.83 -14.14 -5.21
N LYS A 79 5.36 -15.33 -5.55
CA LYS A 79 6.72 -15.45 -6.11
C LYS A 79 6.85 -14.81 -7.50
N SER A 80 5.74 -14.70 -8.22
CA SER A 80 5.63 -14.07 -9.53
C SER A 80 4.73 -12.85 -9.41
N GLU A 81 5.05 -11.79 -10.15
CA GLU A 81 4.21 -10.60 -10.26
C GLU A 81 2.91 -10.98 -10.96
N SER A 82 1.77 -10.60 -10.37
CA SER A 82 0.44 -10.83 -10.96
C SER A 82 -0.42 -9.59 -10.76
N MET A 83 -1.06 -9.13 -11.85
CA MET A 83 -2.10 -8.10 -11.77
C MET A 83 -3.40 -8.75 -11.32
N ASN A 84 -3.61 -8.83 -10.02
CA ASN A 84 -4.88 -9.31 -9.46
C ASN A 84 -5.89 -8.15 -9.39
N THR A 85 -7.15 -8.45 -9.70
CA THR A 85 -8.25 -7.52 -9.48
C THR A 85 -8.41 -7.26 -7.99
N ILE A 86 -8.31 -6.00 -7.59
CA ILE A 86 -8.51 -5.57 -6.20
C ILE A 86 -9.98 -5.26 -6.01
N ALA A 87 -10.64 -6.00 -5.11
CA ALA A 87 -12.00 -5.67 -4.68
C ALA A 87 -11.95 -4.41 -3.80
N VAL A 88 -12.64 -3.36 -4.24
CA VAL A 88 -12.83 -2.14 -3.46
C VAL A 88 -14.24 -2.17 -2.89
N SER A 89 -14.38 -2.05 -1.57
CA SER A 89 -15.67 -2.01 -0.89
C SER A 89 -15.75 -0.73 -0.07
N GLN A 90 -16.79 0.06 -0.32
CA GLN A 90 -17.07 1.27 0.44
C GLN A 90 -18.03 0.91 1.57
N PHE A 91 -17.63 1.23 2.80
CA PHE A 91 -18.50 1.09 3.97
C PHE A 91 -18.99 2.48 4.37
N SER A 92 -20.28 2.73 4.17
CA SER A 92 -20.96 3.91 4.69
C SER A 92 -21.51 3.57 6.07
N PHE A 93 -20.92 4.14 7.12
CA PHE A 93 -21.55 4.09 8.44
C PHE A 93 -22.64 5.18 8.46
N LEU A 94 -23.90 4.75 8.34
CA LEU A 94 -25.08 5.58 8.58
C LEU A 94 -25.21 5.90 10.07
#